data_AF-A0A1B9MLM1-F1
#
_entry.id   AF-A0A1B9MLM1-F1
#
_cell.length_a   1.000
_cell.length_b   1.000
_cell.length_c   1.000
_cell.angle_alpha   90.00
_cell.angle_beta   90.00
_cell.angle_gamma   90.00
#
_symmetry.space_group_name_H-M   'P 1'
#
loop_
_entity.id
_entity.type
_entity.pdbx_description
1 polymer ?
#
loop_
_entity_poly.entity_id
_entity_poly.type
_entity_poly.pdbx_seq_one_letter_code
_entity_poly.pdbx_strand_id
1 'polypeptide(L)'
;MHSFNDINQFLTDCINLQDNLLNKLYLLANQPKAVELIKTHLTQKFDPLLLHLIKQFPEAIKISLLPEIINIMQYLDGNTKLCQEIILSINTQWLEKHIWNYITPILGQQDYQTFGILMYLFNSFSQKLSKKLAILALQSDDKDVQEIGEFYLSNNRCLLDDV
;
A
#
# COMPACT_ATOMS: atom_id res chain seq x y z
N MET A 1 18.15 -23.46 30.22
CA MET A 1 18.65 -22.30 29.46
C MET A 1 19.36 -22.85 28.23
N HIS A 2 18.94 -22.47 27.02
CA HIS A 2 19.72 -22.78 25.82
C HIS A 2 21.10 -22.14 25.93
N SER A 3 22.14 -22.85 25.49
CA SER A 3 23.48 -22.27 25.47
C SER A 3 23.52 -21.12 24.45
N PHE A 4 24.43 -20.17 24.64
CA PHE A 4 24.62 -19.07 23.67
C PHE A 4 24.89 -19.60 22.25
N ASN A 5 25.55 -20.76 22.14
CA ASN A 5 25.81 -21.42 20.86
C ASN A 5 24.51 -21.95 20.21
N ASP A 6 23.58 -22.51 20.98
CA ASP A 6 22.29 -22.99 20.46
C ASP A 6 21.45 -21.83 19.92
N ILE A 7 21.45 -20.70 20.62
CA ILE A 7 20.73 -19.48 20.21
C ILE A 7 21.34 -18.91 18.91
N ASN A 8 22.67 -18.88 18.81
CA ASN A 8 23.36 -18.43 17.58
C ASN A 8 23.09 -19.35 16.39
N GLN A 9 23.05 -20.66 16.61
CA GLN A 9 22.71 -21.61 15.55
C GLN A 9 21.27 -21.40 15.09
N PHE A 10 20.32 -21.27 16.02
CA PHE A 10 18.93 -21.02 15.68
C PHE A 10 18.74 -19.72 14.88
N LEU A 11 19.43 -18.64 15.26
CA LEU A 11 19.42 -17.38 14.51
C LEU A 11 19.97 -17.56 13.09
N THR A 12 21.07 -18.32 12.94
CA THR A 12 21.67 -18.63 11.64
C THR A 12 20.71 -19.40 10.75
N ASP A 13 19.98 -20.37 11.31
CA ASP A 13 18.98 -21.14 10.59
C ASP A 13 17.81 -20.26 10.13
N CYS A 14 17.36 -19.31 10.97
CA CYS A 14 16.34 -18.34 10.60
C CYS A 14 16.79 -17.44 9.42
N ILE A 15 18.03 -16.96 9.43
CA ILE A 15 18.59 -16.13 8.33
C ILE A 15 18.63 -16.95 7.03
N ASN A 16 19.14 -18.18 7.09
CA ASN A 16 19.21 -19.06 5.92
C ASN A 16 17.82 -19.38 5.34
N LEU A 17 16.82 -19.57 6.21
CA LEU A 17 15.43 -19.78 5.78
C LEU A 17 14.88 -18.55 5.04
N GLN A 18 15.14 -17.35 5.57
CA GLN A 18 14.72 -16.10 4.95
C GLN A 18 15.37 -15.91 3.57
N ASP A 19 16.67 -16.16 3.43
CA ASP A 19 17.37 -16.06 2.14
C ASP A 19 16.84 -17.07 1.13
N ASN A 20 16.55 -18.30 1.56
CA ASN A 20 15.95 -19.32 0.71
C ASN A 20 14.55 -18.89 0.21
N LEU A 21 13.74 -18.30 1.09
CA LEU A 21 12.43 -17.77 0.74
C LEU A 21 12.54 -16.64 -0.29
N LEU A 22 13.43 -15.66 -0.07
CA LEU A 22 13.65 -14.55 -0.99
C LEU A 22 14.09 -15.05 -2.37
N ASN A 23 14.99 -16.02 -2.43
CA ASN A 23 15.41 -16.64 -3.69
C ASN A 23 14.24 -17.31 -4.43
N LYS A 24 13.39 -18.06 -3.73
CA LYS A 24 12.19 -18.67 -4.31
C LYS A 24 11.19 -17.63 -4.82
N LEU A 25 10.99 -16.54 -4.07
CA LEU A 25 10.13 -15.44 -4.50
C LEU A 25 10.70 -14.75 -5.74
N TYR A 26 12.00 -14.55 -5.83
CA TYR A 26 12.64 -14.02 -7.03
C TYR A 26 12.42 -14.95 -8.24
N LEU A 27 12.57 -16.26 -8.07
CA LEU A 27 12.30 -17.24 -9.11
C LEU A 27 10.83 -17.23 -9.55
N LEU A 28 9.89 -17.12 -8.59
CA LEU A 28 8.46 -17.02 -8.84
C LEU A 28 8.11 -15.73 -9.61
N ALA A 29 8.69 -14.59 -9.20
CA ALA A 29 8.47 -13.29 -9.86
C ALA A 29 8.86 -13.31 -11.35
N ASN A 30 9.83 -14.14 -11.72
CA ASN A 30 10.30 -14.29 -13.09
C ASN A 30 9.55 -15.37 -13.89
N GLN A 31 8.59 -16.08 -13.29
CA GLN A 31 7.79 -17.05 -14.03
C GLN A 31 6.75 -16.34 -14.92
N PRO A 32 6.53 -16.85 -16.14
CA PRO A 32 5.38 -16.46 -16.94
C PRO A 32 4.09 -16.67 -16.13
N LYS A 33 3.15 -15.73 -16.22
CA LYS A 33 1.85 -15.76 -15.53
C LYS A 33 1.90 -15.70 -14.00
N ALA A 34 3.05 -15.47 -13.36
CA ALA A 34 3.11 -15.32 -11.91
C ALA A 34 2.15 -14.23 -11.40
N VAL A 35 2.17 -13.06 -12.05
CA VAL A 35 1.28 -11.94 -11.74
C VAL A 35 -0.19 -12.34 -11.90
N GLU A 36 -0.56 -13.02 -12.99
CA GLU A 36 -1.93 -13.48 -13.25
C GLU A 36 -2.42 -14.42 -12.14
N LEU A 37 -1.59 -15.40 -11.77
CA LEU A 37 -1.90 -16.32 -10.70
C LEU A 37 -2.07 -15.60 -9.36
N ILE A 38 -1.16 -14.68 -9.02
CA ILE A 38 -1.24 -13.90 -7.78
C ILE A 38 -2.53 -13.06 -7.77
N LYS A 39 -2.90 -12.41 -8.88
CA LYS A 39 -4.16 -11.67 -9.00
C LYS A 39 -5.37 -12.57 -8.76
N THR A 40 -5.40 -13.78 -9.31
CA THR A 40 -6.48 -14.75 -9.06
C THR A 40 -6.59 -15.07 -7.58
N HIS A 41 -5.46 -15.29 -6.90
CA HIS A 41 -5.48 -15.55 -5.46
C HIS A 41 -5.93 -14.33 -4.65
N LEU A 42 -5.51 -13.12 -5.01
CA LEU A 42 -5.95 -11.89 -4.33
C LEU A 42 -7.45 -11.61 -4.48
N THR A 43 -8.08 -12.07 -5.56
CA THR A 43 -9.48 -11.73 -5.89
C THR A 43 -10.48 -12.84 -5.61
N GLN A 44 -10.10 -14.11 -5.79
CA GLN A 44 -11.03 -15.25 -5.69
C GLN A 44 -10.77 -16.16 -4.49
N LYS A 45 -9.54 -16.19 -3.97
CA LYS A 45 -9.10 -17.09 -2.89
C LYS A 45 -8.17 -16.36 -1.94
N PHE A 46 -8.65 -15.21 -1.44
CA PHE A 46 -7.81 -14.29 -0.70
C PHE A 46 -7.25 -14.95 0.57
N ASP A 47 -5.93 -14.96 0.66
CA ASP A 47 -5.17 -15.36 1.84
C ASP A 47 -4.34 -14.16 2.29
N PRO A 48 -4.57 -13.59 3.50
CA PRO A 48 -3.78 -12.49 4.03
C PRO A 48 -2.26 -12.73 4.03
N LEU A 49 -1.82 -14.00 4.15
CA LEU A 49 -0.41 -14.35 4.10
C LEU A 49 0.23 -14.02 2.75
N LEU A 50 -0.55 -13.98 1.66
CA LEU A 50 -0.06 -13.61 0.34
C LEU A 50 0.45 -12.16 0.31
N LEU A 51 -0.16 -11.25 1.08
CA LEU A 51 0.30 -9.86 1.17
C LEU A 51 1.71 -9.77 1.79
N HIS A 52 2.01 -10.64 2.77
CA HIS A 52 3.36 -10.71 3.34
C HIS A 52 4.40 -11.16 2.31
N LEU A 53 4.03 -12.07 1.41
CA LEU A 53 4.89 -12.47 0.29
C LEU A 53 5.04 -11.32 -0.72
N ILE A 54 3.94 -10.63 -1.05
CA ILE A 54 3.95 -9.52 -2.01
C ILE A 54 4.86 -8.38 -1.58
N LYS A 55 4.90 -8.08 -0.27
CA LYS A 55 5.81 -7.08 0.29
C LYS A 55 7.28 -7.35 -0.07
N GLN A 56 7.66 -8.62 -0.23
CA GLN A 56 9.02 -9.06 -0.56
C GLN A 56 9.29 -9.18 -2.06
N PHE A 57 8.28 -9.11 -2.94
CA PHE A 57 8.50 -9.19 -4.38
C PHE A 57 9.29 -7.98 -4.93
N PRO A 58 9.87 -8.08 -6.14
CA PRO A 58 10.41 -6.93 -6.85
C PRO A 58 9.35 -5.85 -7.11
N GLU A 59 9.78 -4.58 -7.18
CA GLU A 59 8.91 -3.43 -7.38
C GLU A 59 7.98 -3.57 -8.60
N ALA A 60 8.48 -4.08 -9.72
CA ALA A 60 7.71 -4.29 -10.95
C ALA A 60 6.47 -5.19 -10.74
N ILE A 61 6.59 -6.21 -9.88
CA ILE A 61 5.47 -7.10 -9.53
C ILE A 61 4.48 -6.36 -8.64
N LYS A 62 4.95 -5.61 -7.62
CA LYS A 62 4.08 -4.80 -6.75
C LYS A 62 3.26 -3.79 -7.56
N ILE A 63 3.90 -3.10 -8.51
CA ILE A 63 3.23 -2.17 -9.44
C ILE A 63 2.16 -2.89 -10.27
N SER A 64 2.46 -4.11 -10.76
CA SER A 64 1.52 -4.89 -11.57
C SER A 64 0.30 -5.38 -10.78
N LEU A 65 0.44 -5.51 -9.46
CA LEU A 65 -0.60 -5.94 -8.51
C LEU A 65 -1.29 -4.77 -7.79
N LEU A 66 -0.89 -3.53 -8.10
CA LEU A 66 -1.35 -2.33 -7.42
C LEU A 66 -2.87 -2.15 -7.45
N PRO A 67 -3.59 -2.42 -8.57
CA PRO A 67 -5.05 -2.36 -8.58
C PRO A 67 -5.69 -3.29 -7.54
N GLU A 68 -5.22 -4.53 -7.43
CA GLU A 68 -5.75 -5.51 -6.49
C GLU A 68 -5.42 -5.12 -5.04
N ILE A 69 -4.19 -4.63 -4.79
CA ILE A 69 -3.75 -4.16 -3.46
C ILE A 69 -4.60 -2.98 -2.98
N ILE A 70 -4.82 -1.99 -3.86
CA ILE A 70 -5.67 -0.83 -3.57
C ILE A 70 -7.11 -1.26 -3.30
N ASN A 71 -7.63 -2.19 -4.11
CA ASN A 71 -8.99 -2.69 -3.92
C ASN A 71 -9.15 -3.38 -2.57
N ILE A 72 -8.16 -4.14 -2.09
CA ILE A 72 -8.18 -4.74 -0.74
C ILE A 72 -8.08 -3.65 0.33
N MET A 73 -7.16 -2.70 0.14
CA MET A 73 -6.87 -1.65 1.12
C MET A 73 -8.10 -0.82 1.51
N GLN A 74 -9.02 -0.55 0.57
CA GLN A 74 -10.16 0.36 0.77
C GLN A 74 -11.18 -0.12 1.82
N TYR A 75 -11.23 -1.42 2.14
CA TYR A 75 -12.26 -2.00 3.00
C TYR A 75 -12.03 -1.83 4.52
N LEU A 76 -10.99 -1.08 4.94
CA LEU A 76 -10.61 -0.82 6.35
C LEU A 76 -10.67 -2.09 7.22
N ASP A 77 -9.87 -3.08 6.87
CA ASP A 77 -9.79 -4.35 7.58
C ASP A 77 -8.39 -4.57 8.19
N GLY A 78 -8.15 -5.77 8.72
CA GLY A 78 -6.84 -6.14 9.27
C GLY A 78 -5.68 -6.07 8.25
N ASN A 79 -5.97 -5.95 6.95
CA ASN A 79 -4.99 -5.94 5.86
C ASN A 79 -4.64 -4.54 5.38
N THR A 80 -5.45 -3.51 5.66
CA THR A 80 -5.25 -2.13 5.18
C THR A 80 -3.84 -1.63 5.45
N LYS A 81 -3.31 -1.82 6.66
CA LYS A 81 -1.94 -1.40 7.02
C LYS A 81 -0.89 -2.12 6.18
N LEU A 82 -1.03 -3.42 5.99
CA LEU A 82 -0.08 -4.19 5.20
C LEU A 82 -0.12 -3.79 3.72
N CYS A 83 -1.30 -3.53 3.16
CA CYS A 83 -1.43 -2.97 1.81
C CYS A 83 -0.73 -1.60 1.70
N GLN A 84 -0.92 -0.70 2.67
CA GLN A 84 -0.21 0.59 2.70
C GLN A 84 1.31 0.40 2.74
N GLU A 85 1.80 -0.51 3.59
CA GLU A 85 3.24 -0.81 3.66
C GLU A 85 3.79 -1.37 2.32
N ILE A 86 3.01 -2.18 1.61
CA ILE A 86 3.39 -2.66 0.27
C ILE A 86 3.47 -1.49 -0.70
N ILE A 87 2.45 -0.62 -0.73
CA ILE A 87 2.43 0.56 -1.62
C ILE A 87 3.62 1.47 -1.30
N LEU A 88 3.85 1.80 -0.02
CA LEU A 88 4.95 2.66 0.43
C LEU A 88 6.34 2.06 0.21
N SER A 89 6.43 0.75 -0.06
CA SER A 89 7.70 0.11 -0.44
C SER A 89 8.09 0.28 -1.91
N ILE A 90 7.20 0.87 -2.73
CA ILE A 90 7.49 1.26 -4.12
C ILE A 90 8.21 2.62 -4.10
N ASN A 91 9.12 2.85 -5.06
CA ASN A 91 9.79 4.12 -5.23
C ASN A 91 8.83 5.33 -5.16
N THR A 92 9.11 6.26 -4.23
CA THR A 92 8.27 7.43 -3.96
C THR A 92 8.03 8.30 -5.20
N GLN A 93 9.06 8.55 -6.01
CA GLN A 93 8.92 9.39 -7.22
C GLN A 93 8.02 8.71 -8.26
N TRP A 94 8.05 7.38 -8.35
CA TRP A 94 7.14 6.63 -9.19
C TRP A 94 5.71 6.75 -8.67
N LEU A 95 5.49 6.53 -7.36
CA LEU A 95 4.18 6.68 -6.74
C LEU A 95 3.58 8.06 -7.00
N GLU A 96 4.31 9.14 -6.74
CA GLU A 96 3.82 10.51 -6.95
C GLU A 96 3.32 10.79 -8.37
N LYS A 97 3.95 10.16 -9.37
CA LYS A 97 3.60 10.33 -10.78
C LYS A 97 2.43 9.46 -11.22
N HIS A 98 2.26 8.29 -10.61
CA HIS A 98 1.41 7.24 -11.18
C HIS A 98 0.25 6.80 -10.28
N ILE A 99 0.36 6.87 -8.95
CA ILE A 99 -0.61 6.29 -8.00
C ILE A 99 -2.03 6.83 -8.20
N TRP A 100 -2.14 8.11 -8.60
CA TRP A 100 -3.44 8.75 -8.82
C TRP A 100 -4.31 8.00 -9.85
N ASN A 101 -3.68 7.43 -10.89
CA ASN A 101 -4.37 6.68 -11.93
C ASN A 101 -4.97 5.38 -11.38
N TYR A 102 -4.34 4.79 -10.36
CA TYR A 102 -4.79 3.54 -9.76
C TYR A 102 -5.86 3.72 -8.70
N ILE A 103 -5.91 4.89 -8.04
CA ILE A 103 -6.93 5.17 -7.00
C ILE A 103 -8.19 5.83 -7.57
N THR A 104 -8.12 6.45 -8.75
CA THR A 104 -9.29 7.09 -9.40
C THR A 104 -10.53 6.18 -9.48
N PRO A 105 -10.40 4.87 -9.82
CA PRO A 105 -11.56 3.97 -9.87
C PRO A 105 -12.29 3.80 -8.52
N ILE A 106 -11.57 3.86 -7.40
CA ILE A 106 -12.17 3.69 -6.06
C ILE A 106 -12.68 5.01 -5.46
N LEU A 107 -12.13 6.15 -5.91
CA LEU A 107 -12.62 7.47 -5.50
C LEU A 107 -14.05 7.77 -5.97
N GLY A 108 -14.54 7.07 -7.00
CA GLY A 108 -15.89 7.28 -7.55
C GLY A 108 -17.01 6.96 -6.57
N GLN A 109 -16.75 6.20 -5.50
CA GLN A 109 -17.73 5.90 -4.46
C GLN A 109 -17.89 7.03 -3.45
N GLN A 110 -16.95 7.99 -3.44
CA GLN A 110 -16.91 9.13 -2.53
C GLN A 110 -17.22 8.80 -1.07
N ASP A 111 -16.77 7.65 -0.58
CA ASP A 111 -17.04 7.27 0.80
C ASP A 111 -15.95 7.80 1.75
N TYR A 112 -16.39 8.20 2.95
CA TYR A 112 -15.53 8.72 4.03
C TYR A 112 -14.32 7.83 4.31
N GLN A 113 -14.53 6.51 4.35
CA GLN A 113 -13.51 5.54 4.71
C GLN A 113 -12.37 5.50 3.69
N THR A 114 -12.69 5.38 2.40
CA THR A 114 -11.73 5.41 1.30
C THR A 114 -10.92 6.70 1.31
N PHE A 115 -11.58 7.84 1.51
CA PHE A 115 -10.88 9.13 1.62
C PHE A 115 -9.94 9.17 2.82
N GLY A 116 -10.37 8.68 4.00
CA GLY A 116 -9.52 8.62 5.19
C GLY A 116 -8.28 7.75 5.01
N ILE A 117 -8.44 6.56 4.42
CA ILE A 117 -7.34 5.63 4.14
C ILE A 117 -6.35 6.23 3.15
N LEU A 118 -6.83 6.84 2.06
CA LEU A 118 -5.98 7.47 1.06
C LEU A 118 -5.28 8.72 1.60
N MET A 119 -5.95 9.50 2.45
CA MET A 119 -5.35 10.66 3.11
C MET A 119 -4.19 10.24 4.01
N TYR A 120 -4.37 9.18 4.81
CA TYR A 120 -3.31 8.62 5.63
C TYR A 120 -2.12 8.13 4.77
N LEU A 121 -2.42 7.42 3.67
CA LEU A 121 -1.40 6.94 2.74
C LEU A 121 -0.61 8.09 2.10
N PHE A 122 -1.29 9.11 1.55
CA PHE A 122 -0.62 10.23 0.89
C PHE A 122 0.16 11.12 1.85
N ASN A 123 -0.33 11.33 3.08
CA ASN A 123 0.39 12.08 4.10
C ASN A 123 1.75 11.46 4.42
N SER A 124 1.90 10.16 4.19
CA SER A 124 3.15 9.43 4.46
C SER A 124 4.25 9.69 3.44
N PHE A 125 3.94 10.20 2.23
CA PHE A 125 4.96 10.36 1.19
C PHE A 125 4.80 11.54 0.22
N SER A 126 3.63 12.18 0.13
CA SER A 126 3.40 13.27 -0.82
C SER A 126 2.38 14.28 -0.33
N GLN A 127 2.87 15.45 0.07
CA GLN A 127 2.02 16.58 0.42
C GLN A 127 1.18 17.06 -0.78
N LYS A 128 1.74 16.98 -1.99
CA LYS A 128 1.04 17.35 -3.23
C LYS A 128 -0.19 16.48 -3.46
N LEU A 129 -0.05 15.16 -3.33
CA LEU A 129 -1.19 14.24 -3.47
C LEU A 129 -2.21 14.42 -2.34
N SER A 130 -1.75 14.66 -1.12
CA SER A 130 -2.61 14.93 0.04
C SER A 130 -3.44 16.19 -0.15
N LYS A 131 -2.83 17.30 -0.60
CA LYS A 131 -3.53 18.54 -0.97
C LYS A 131 -4.53 18.30 -2.10
N LYS A 132 -4.15 17.54 -3.13
CA LYS A 132 -5.05 17.19 -4.23
C LYS A 132 -6.28 16.41 -3.76
N LEU A 133 -6.08 15.43 -2.87
CA LEU A 133 -7.16 14.63 -2.29
C LEU A 133 -8.06 15.48 -1.38
N ALA A 134 -7.49 16.39 -0.58
CA ALA A 134 -8.25 17.28 0.29
C ALA A 134 -9.16 18.23 -0.50
N ILE A 135 -8.66 18.80 -1.62
CA ILE A 135 -9.48 19.62 -2.52
C ILE A 135 -10.61 18.80 -3.14
N LEU A 136 -10.33 17.55 -3.53
CA LEU A 136 -11.37 16.65 -4.04
C LEU A 136 -12.43 16.32 -2.97
N ALA A 137 -12.00 16.12 -1.71
CA ALA A 137 -12.90 15.83 -0.60
C ALA A 137 -13.90 16.97 -0.33
N LEU A 138 -13.44 18.24 -0.44
CA LEU A 138 -14.31 19.42 -0.33
C LEU A 138 -15.38 19.51 -1.42
N GLN A 139 -15.21 18.80 -2.53
CA GLN A 139 -16.17 18.77 -3.64
C GLN A 139 -17.20 17.65 -3.48
N SER A 140 -17.09 16.83 -2.44
CA SER A 140 -18.04 15.74 -2.19
C SER A 140 -19.39 16.28 -1.71
N ASP A 141 -20.47 15.58 -2.04
CA ASP A 141 -21.80 15.85 -1.47
C ASP A 141 -21.93 15.28 -0.03
N ASP A 142 -21.00 14.42 0.38
CA ASP A 142 -20.94 13.86 1.73
C ASP A 142 -20.19 14.82 2.67
N LYS A 143 -20.89 15.26 3.72
CA LYS A 143 -20.34 16.18 4.72
C LYS A 143 -19.16 15.55 5.49
N ASP A 144 -19.21 14.26 5.79
CA ASP A 144 -18.13 13.60 6.52
C ASP A 144 -16.85 13.57 5.68
N VAL A 145 -16.99 13.42 4.35
CA VAL A 145 -15.88 13.53 3.40
C VAL A 145 -15.35 14.96 3.33
N GLN A 146 -16.23 15.97 3.26
CA GLN A 146 -15.81 17.38 3.28
C GLN A 146 -14.97 17.70 4.52
N GLU A 147 -15.35 17.19 5.70
CA GLU A 147 -14.62 17.38 6.96
C GLU A 147 -13.16 16.87 6.87
N ILE A 148 -12.87 15.79 6.14
CA ILE A 148 -11.50 15.32 5.88
C ILE A 148 -10.69 16.40 5.15
N GLY A 149 -11.28 17.01 4.12
CA GLY A 149 -10.65 18.07 3.32
C GLY A 149 -10.40 19.33 4.15
N GLU A 150 -11.40 19.77 4.91
CA GLU A 150 -11.31 20.92 5.81
C GLU A 150 -10.24 20.72 6.89
N PHE A 151 -10.21 19.54 7.53
CA PHE A 151 -9.24 19.20 8.55
C PHE A 151 -7.81 19.23 8.01
N TYR A 152 -7.57 18.64 6.83
CA TYR A 152 -6.24 18.67 6.23
C TYR A 152 -5.80 20.10 5.90
N LEU A 153 -6.66 20.88 5.24
CA LEU A 153 -6.29 22.23 4.78
C LEU A 153 -6.16 23.24 5.92
N SER A 154 -6.95 23.11 6.99
CA SER A 154 -6.85 23.95 8.19
C SER A 154 -5.57 23.69 8.99
N ASN A 155 -5.17 22.43 9.14
CA ASN A 155 -3.96 22.06 9.89
C ASN A 155 -2.66 22.22 9.09
N ASN A 156 -2.73 22.36 7.78
CA ASN A 156 -1.57 22.55 6.90
C ASN A 156 -1.51 23.96 6.27
N ARG A 157 -2.19 24.96 6.85
CA ARG A 157 -2.30 26.33 6.30
C ARG A 157 -0.96 27.05 6.07
N CYS A 158 0.14 26.65 6.70
CA CYS A 158 1.46 27.26 6.47
C CYS A 158 2.11 26.90 5.11
N LEU A 159 1.45 26.10 4.27
CA LEU A 159 2.00 25.58 3.01
C LEU A 159 1.11 25.94 1.79
N LEU A 160 0.21 26.91 1.96
CA LEU A 160 -0.70 27.40 0.92
C LEU A 160 -0.20 28.69 0.24
N ASP A 161 0.90 29.28 0.72
CA ASP A 161 1.41 30.57 0.22
C ASP A 161 2.29 30.48 -1.05
N ASP A 162 2.49 29.29 -1.61
CA ASP A 162 3.21 29.11 -2.89
C ASP A 162 2.24 28.71 -4.03
N VAL A 163 1.31 29.62 -4.37
CA VAL A 163 0.61 29.63 -5.68
C VAL A 163 0.98 30.89 -6.43
#